data_AF-A0A1Q6BC45-F1
#
_entry.id   AF-A0A1Q6BC45-F1
#
_cell.length_a   1.000
_cell.length_b   1.000
_cell.length_c   1.000
_cell.angle_alpha   90.00
_cell.angle_beta   90.00
_cell.angle_gamma   90.00
#
_symmetry.space_group_name_H-M   'P 1'
#
loop_
_entity.id
_entity.type
_entity.pdbx_description
1 polymer ?
#
loop_
_entity_poly.entity_id
_entity_poly.type
_entity_poly.pdbx_seq_one_letter_code
_entity_poly.pdbx_strand_id
1 'polypeptide(L)'
;MEWLSEIRTLRENVPVGIQAARRLLEKTGGDVDEAIKLFHIDQINILTAKADVSHQEAETVLLETNYDIAEALRRIDEQRYTLTELILRKNKDTGDALSNIELAIAYEWNLTCQFWFGFKAFQSLPPQLQAFMLVCEWRNYWGWEGLDSALYYEIENVPQQLQVVGLDEMAEVIVVARNRYDELRVQGKDHNNIIKDDKFKKFMKHCEQLDSEADAILLQFVKDNIEIFPRRHNGHDL
;
A
#
# COMPACT_ATOMS: atom_id res chain seq x y z
N MET A 1 0.75 28.57 -40.76
CA MET A 1 0.32 29.80 -40.07
C MET A 1 1.00 29.85 -38.72
N GLU A 2 1.46 31.03 -38.29
CA GLU A 2 2.23 31.19 -37.06
C GLU A 2 1.37 31.96 -36.03
N TRP A 3 0.62 31.24 -35.21
CA TRP A 3 -0.34 31.80 -34.23
C TRP A 3 0.31 32.20 -32.90
N LEU A 4 1.43 32.92 -32.95
CA LEU A 4 2.20 33.20 -31.72
C LEU A 4 1.42 34.06 -30.71
N SER A 5 0.63 35.03 -31.19
CA SER A 5 -0.25 35.86 -30.36
C SER A 5 -1.37 35.05 -29.71
N GLU A 6 -2.06 34.24 -30.51
CA GLU A 6 -3.23 33.46 -30.11
C GLU A 6 -2.83 32.32 -29.16
N ILE A 7 -1.65 31.70 -29.36
CA ILE A 7 -1.09 30.72 -28.42
C ILE A 7 -0.84 31.36 -27.06
N ARG A 8 -0.37 32.62 -27.01
CA ARG A 8 -0.15 33.32 -25.76
C ARG A 8 -1.48 33.58 -25.04
N THR A 9 -2.46 34.13 -25.75
CA THR A 9 -3.80 34.40 -25.20
C THR A 9 -4.49 33.12 -24.73
N LEU A 10 -4.41 32.02 -25.49
CA LEU A 10 -4.99 30.73 -25.10
C LEU A 10 -4.38 30.22 -23.78
N ARG A 11 -3.05 30.29 -23.64
CA ARG A 11 -2.34 29.82 -22.44
C ARG A 11 -2.53 30.69 -21.20
N GLU A 12 -2.98 31.92 -21.37
CA GLU A 12 -3.40 32.78 -20.25
C GLU A 12 -4.76 32.32 -19.68
N ASN A 13 -5.55 31.56 -20.45
CA ASN A 13 -6.90 31.12 -20.07
C ASN A 13 -6.97 29.62 -19.72
N VAL A 14 -6.13 28.77 -20.32
CA VAL A 14 -6.13 27.32 -20.08
C VAL A 14 -4.71 26.76 -19.87
N PRO A 15 -4.53 25.75 -19.00
CA PRO A 15 -3.22 25.20 -18.65
C PRO A 15 -2.70 24.24 -19.74
N VAL A 16 -2.35 24.80 -20.90
CA VAL A 16 -1.93 24.03 -22.08
C VAL A 16 -0.48 24.31 -22.48
N GLY A 17 0.24 23.25 -22.90
CA GLY A 17 1.57 23.38 -23.47
C GLY A 17 1.55 23.99 -24.89
N ILE A 18 2.65 24.60 -25.32
CA ILE A 18 2.76 25.32 -26.60
C ILE A 18 2.33 24.46 -27.81
N GLN A 19 2.74 23.18 -27.84
CA GLN A 19 2.41 22.28 -28.95
C GLN A 19 0.93 21.89 -28.98
N ALA A 20 0.32 21.66 -27.81
CA ALA A 20 -1.10 21.36 -27.71
C ALA A 20 -1.95 22.60 -28.03
N ALA A 21 -1.53 23.79 -27.60
CA ALA A 21 -2.14 25.06 -27.95
C ALA A 21 -2.18 25.28 -29.48
N ARG A 22 -1.05 25.01 -30.15
CA ARG A 22 -0.97 25.10 -31.62
C ARG A 22 -1.96 24.15 -32.30
N ARG A 23 -2.03 22.89 -31.86
CA ARG A 23 -2.96 21.89 -32.43
C ARG A 23 -4.43 22.29 -32.23
N LEU A 24 -4.78 22.88 -31.09
CA LEU A 24 -6.13 23.36 -30.83
C LEU A 24 -6.49 24.50 -31.80
N LEU A 25 -5.61 25.49 -31.94
CA LEU A 25 -5.81 26.59 -32.89
C LEU A 25 -5.84 26.12 -34.35
N GLU A 26 -5.09 25.05 -34.68
CA GLU A 26 -5.15 24.38 -35.98
C GLU A 26 -6.53 23.82 -36.30
N LYS A 27 -7.18 23.21 -35.29
CA LYS A 27 -8.53 22.67 -35.41
C LYS A 27 -9.61 23.74 -35.47
N THR A 28 -9.39 24.89 -34.83
CA THR A 28 -10.39 25.98 -34.75
C THR A 28 -10.15 27.11 -35.75
N GLY A 29 -9.16 26.97 -36.64
CA GLY A 29 -8.84 27.99 -37.64
C GLY A 29 -8.26 29.28 -37.03
N GLY A 30 -7.65 29.20 -35.85
CA GLY A 30 -7.11 30.33 -35.09
C GLY A 30 -8.09 31.01 -34.15
N ASP A 31 -9.34 30.53 -34.04
CA ASP A 31 -10.30 31.04 -33.06
C ASP A 31 -9.92 30.59 -31.64
N VAL A 32 -9.60 31.55 -30.78
CA VAL A 32 -9.16 31.32 -29.40
C VAL A 32 -10.32 30.88 -28.51
N ASP A 33 -11.50 31.49 -28.65
CA ASP A 33 -12.66 31.16 -27.81
C ASP A 33 -13.15 29.75 -28.11
N GLU A 34 -13.17 29.37 -29.39
CA GLU A 34 -13.51 28.02 -29.80
C GLU A 34 -12.44 27.00 -29.37
N ALA A 35 -11.16 27.40 -29.35
CA ALA A 35 -10.07 26.55 -28.86
C ALA A 35 -10.17 26.27 -27.35
N ILE A 36 -10.62 27.26 -26.55
CA ILE A 36 -10.88 27.10 -25.12
C ILE A 36 -12.02 26.10 -24.88
N LYS A 37 -13.15 26.25 -25.60
CA LYS A 37 -14.27 25.30 -25.48
C LYS A 37 -13.85 23.89 -25.85
N LEU A 38 -13.13 23.74 -26.96
CA LEU A 38 -12.63 22.44 -27.40
C LEU A 38 -11.67 21.82 -26.38
N PHE A 39 -10.80 22.63 -25.77
CA PHE A 39 -9.93 22.15 -24.69
C PHE A 39 -10.73 21.60 -23.51
N HIS A 40 -11.75 22.33 -23.01
CA HIS A 40 -12.57 21.85 -21.91
C HIS A 40 -13.30 20.54 -22.24
N ILE A 41 -13.90 20.45 -23.44
CA ILE A 41 -14.58 19.24 -23.92
C ILE A 41 -13.59 18.06 -24.00
N ASP A 42 -12.38 18.29 -24.54
CA ASP A 42 -11.34 17.26 -24.62
C ASP A 42 -10.92 16.78 -23.23
N GLN A 43 -10.76 17.68 -22.25
CA GLN A 43 -10.42 17.28 -20.86
C GLN A 43 -11.53 16.48 -20.20
N ILE A 44 -12.80 16.89 -20.35
CA ILE A 44 -13.96 16.15 -19.82
C ILE A 44 -14.02 14.75 -20.44
N ASN A 45 -13.82 14.63 -21.76
CA ASN A 45 -13.81 13.35 -22.45
C ASN A 45 -12.65 12.44 -21.97
N ILE A 46 -11.46 13.02 -21.74
CA ILE A 46 -10.31 12.27 -21.20
C ILE A 46 -10.63 11.76 -19.79
N LEU A 47 -11.18 12.61 -18.93
CA LEU A 47 -11.46 12.26 -17.55
C LEU A 47 -12.57 11.21 -17.45
N THR A 48 -13.66 11.38 -18.19
CA THR A 48 -14.79 10.41 -18.23
C THR A 48 -14.41 9.07 -18.87
N ALA A 49 -13.43 9.05 -19.77
CA ALA A 49 -12.89 7.79 -20.30
C ALA A 49 -11.96 7.08 -19.30
N LYS A 50 -11.30 7.82 -18.40
CA LYS A 50 -10.34 7.30 -17.42
C LYS A 50 -10.98 6.94 -16.08
N ALA A 51 -11.97 7.70 -15.66
CA ALA A 51 -12.76 7.50 -14.46
C ALA A 51 -14.21 7.31 -14.89
N ASP A 52 -14.86 6.28 -14.37
CA ASP A 52 -16.29 6.02 -14.60
C ASP A 52 -17.13 7.08 -13.86
N VAL A 53 -17.13 8.31 -14.40
CA VAL A 53 -17.76 9.52 -13.87
C VAL A 53 -18.71 10.11 -14.91
N SER A 54 -19.74 10.80 -14.44
CA SER A 54 -20.61 11.57 -15.34
C SER A 54 -19.87 12.77 -15.94
N HIS A 55 -20.35 13.30 -17.08
CA HIS A 55 -19.81 14.53 -17.66
C HIS A 55 -19.84 15.72 -16.69
N GLN A 56 -20.93 15.86 -15.93
CA GLN A 56 -21.10 16.96 -14.97
C GLN A 56 -20.13 16.84 -13.77
N GLU A 57 -19.90 15.62 -13.28
CA GLU A 57 -18.92 15.34 -12.22
C GLU A 57 -17.50 15.63 -12.72
N ALA A 58 -17.15 15.19 -13.93
CA ALA A 58 -15.86 15.47 -14.55
C ALA A 58 -15.60 16.97 -14.72
N GLU A 59 -16.60 17.73 -15.20
CA GLU A 59 -16.50 19.19 -15.34
C GLU A 59 -16.25 19.85 -13.98
N THR A 60 -17.03 19.48 -12.96
CA THR A 60 -16.90 20.05 -11.61
C THR A 60 -15.51 19.80 -11.03
N VAL A 61 -15.02 18.56 -11.07
CA VAL A 61 -13.71 18.20 -10.52
C VAL A 61 -12.58 18.88 -11.29
N LEU A 62 -12.64 18.93 -12.63
CA LEU A 62 -11.62 19.59 -13.44
C LEU A 62 -11.52 21.09 -13.13
N LEU A 63 -12.64 21.77 -12.89
CA LEU A 63 -12.64 23.17 -12.49
C LEU A 63 -11.95 23.36 -11.13
N GLU A 64 -12.25 22.49 -10.16
CA GLU A 64 -11.65 22.55 -8.82
C GLU A 64 -10.15 22.19 -8.79
N THR A 65 -9.66 21.44 -9.76
CA THR A 65 -8.26 21.03 -9.87
C THR A 65 -7.48 21.80 -10.93
N ASN A 66 -8.05 22.89 -11.47
CA ASN A 66 -7.44 23.69 -12.53
C ASN A 66 -7.00 22.84 -13.74
N TYR A 67 -7.86 21.90 -14.15
CA TYR A 67 -7.66 20.97 -15.26
C TYR A 67 -6.41 20.06 -15.14
N ASP A 68 -5.86 19.90 -13.93
CA ASP A 68 -4.88 18.85 -13.67
C ASP A 68 -5.60 17.49 -13.62
N ILE A 69 -5.37 16.67 -14.65
CA ILE A 69 -5.99 15.35 -14.79
C ILE A 69 -5.52 14.37 -13.71
N ALA A 70 -4.26 14.45 -13.27
CA ALA A 70 -3.75 13.54 -12.25
C ALA A 70 -4.39 13.84 -10.89
N GLU A 71 -4.45 15.12 -10.54
CA GLU A 71 -5.12 15.60 -9.33
C GLU A 71 -6.64 15.35 -9.37
N ALA A 72 -7.28 15.53 -10.53
CA ALA A 72 -8.70 15.21 -10.70
C ALA A 72 -9.00 13.72 -10.47
N LEU A 73 -8.20 12.84 -11.06
CA LEU A 73 -8.31 11.39 -10.84
C LEU A 73 -8.09 11.04 -9.38
N ARG A 74 -7.09 11.65 -8.72
CA ARG A 74 -6.83 11.46 -7.30
C ARG A 74 -8.05 11.83 -6.47
N ARG A 75 -8.65 13.02 -6.68
CA ARG A 75 -9.86 13.43 -5.94
C ARG A 75 -11.06 12.52 -6.16
N ILE A 76 -11.28 12.05 -7.38
CA ILE A 76 -12.37 11.11 -7.68
C ILE A 76 -12.16 9.80 -6.91
N ASP A 77 -10.94 9.27 -6.93
CA ASP A 77 -10.58 8.07 -6.19
C ASP A 77 -10.81 8.27 -4.68
N GLU A 78 -10.36 9.40 -4.12
CA GLU A 78 -10.47 9.71 -2.68
C GLU A 78 -11.90 9.89 -2.19
N GLN A 79 -12.81 10.33 -3.07
CA GLN A 79 -14.25 10.41 -2.77
C GLN A 79 -14.93 9.04 -2.76
N ARG A 80 -14.38 8.06 -3.48
CA ARG A 80 -15.00 6.74 -3.71
C ARG A 80 -14.45 5.66 -2.79
N TYR A 81 -13.19 5.79 -2.40
CA TYR A 81 -12.47 4.76 -1.67
C TYR A 81 -11.77 5.34 -0.45
N THR A 82 -11.71 4.55 0.62
CA THR A 82 -10.78 4.76 1.72
C THR A 82 -9.33 4.55 1.26
N LEU A 83 -8.37 5.05 2.05
CA LEU A 83 -6.94 4.86 1.78
C LEU A 83 -6.58 3.37 1.59
N THR A 84 -7.01 2.50 2.50
CA THR A 84 -6.75 1.06 2.38
C THR A 84 -7.41 0.43 1.15
N GLU A 85 -8.67 0.76 0.82
CA GLU A 85 -9.32 0.26 -0.41
C GLU A 85 -8.56 0.70 -1.68
N LEU A 86 -8.04 1.92 -1.69
CA LEU A 86 -7.25 2.45 -2.79
C LEU A 86 -5.91 1.71 -2.94
N ILE A 87 -5.21 1.45 -1.84
CA ILE A 87 -3.98 0.65 -1.82
C ILE A 87 -4.24 -0.75 -2.39
N LEU A 88 -5.31 -1.42 -1.93
CA LEU A 88 -5.71 -2.75 -2.42
C LEU A 88 -6.07 -2.77 -3.90
N ARG A 89 -6.62 -1.67 -4.44
CA ARG A 89 -7.01 -1.56 -5.85
C ARG A 89 -5.83 -1.27 -6.78
N LYS A 90 -4.87 -0.44 -6.33
CA LYS A 90 -3.77 0.04 -7.17
C LYS A 90 -2.57 -0.91 -7.20
N ASN A 91 -2.35 -1.68 -6.15
CA ASN A 91 -1.22 -2.61 -6.06
C ASN A 91 -1.58 -3.96 -6.68
N LYS A 92 -0.81 -4.37 -7.70
CA LYS A 92 -0.95 -5.68 -8.34
C LYS A 92 -0.16 -6.76 -7.60
N ASP A 93 0.92 -6.37 -6.95
CA ASP A 93 1.73 -7.22 -6.09
C ASP A 93 1.18 -7.18 -4.65
N THR A 94 1.11 -8.34 -4.02
CA THR A 94 0.52 -8.48 -2.68
C THR A 94 1.44 -7.94 -1.60
N GLY A 95 2.76 -8.07 -1.77
CA GLY A 95 3.76 -7.54 -0.84
C GLY A 95 3.76 -6.02 -0.84
N ASP A 96 3.76 -5.40 -2.02
CA ASP A 96 3.69 -3.94 -2.16
C ASP A 96 2.41 -3.36 -1.50
N ALA A 97 1.28 -4.08 -1.60
CA ALA A 97 0.04 -3.68 -0.95
C ALA A 97 0.16 -3.71 0.58
N LEU A 98 0.74 -4.78 1.14
CA LEU A 98 0.92 -4.93 2.59
C LEU A 98 1.85 -3.85 3.16
N SER A 99 3.00 -3.61 2.52
CA SER A 99 3.94 -2.57 2.96
C SER A 99 3.33 -1.17 2.91
N ASN A 100 2.53 -0.86 1.89
CA ASN A 100 1.80 0.41 1.83
C ASN A 100 0.74 0.54 2.94
N ILE A 101 0.09 -0.57 3.33
CA ILE A 101 -0.85 -0.58 4.46
C ILE A 101 -0.12 -0.38 5.80
N GLU A 102 1.02 -1.04 6.01
CA GLU A 102 1.86 -0.84 7.20
C GLU A 102 2.27 0.63 7.34
N LEU A 103 2.71 1.24 6.24
CA LEU A 103 3.09 2.64 6.20
C LEU A 103 1.89 3.56 6.51
N ALA A 104 0.72 3.28 5.94
CA ALA A 104 -0.50 4.03 6.23
C ALA A 104 -0.90 3.96 7.71
N ILE A 105 -0.79 2.78 8.35
CA ILE A 105 -1.05 2.59 9.77
C ILE A 105 -0.03 3.39 10.60
N ALA A 106 1.25 3.28 10.26
CA ALA A 106 2.31 4.00 10.96
C ALA A 106 2.07 5.51 10.95
N TYR A 107 1.63 6.07 9.82
CA TYR A 107 1.30 7.48 9.72
C TYR A 107 0.06 7.87 10.52
N GLU A 108 -1.06 7.17 10.36
CA GLU A 108 -2.32 7.54 11.03
C GLU A 108 -2.19 7.47 12.57
N TRP A 109 -1.39 6.54 13.09
CA TRP A 109 -1.12 6.40 14.53
C TRP A 109 0.20 7.04 15.00
N ASN A 110 0.91 7.77 14.13
CA ASN A 110 2.19 8.42 14.43
C ASN A 110 3.21 7.48 15.09
N LEU A 111 3.29 6.25 14.58
CA LEU A 111 4.26 5.26 15.06
C LEU A 111 5.66 5.65 14.60
N THR A 112 6.62 5.64 15.53
CA THR A 112 8.02 5.95 15.23
C THR A 112 8.91 4.79 15.61
N CYS A 113 9.79 4.37 14.69
CA CYS A 113 10.81 3.37 14.94
C CYS A 113 12.15 3.81 14.36
N GLN A 114 13.26 3.40 14.99
CA GLN A 114 14.60 3.58 14.43
C GLN A 114 15.08 2.36 13.62
N PHE A 115 14.60 1.16 13.94
CA PHE A 115 14.97 -0.10 13.27
C PHE A 115 13.76 -1.03 13.17
N TRP A 116 13.47 -1.80 14.23
CA TRP A 116 12.36 -2.76 14.29
C TRP A 116 11.37 -2.43 15.42
N PHE A 117 10.08 -2.48 15.14
CA PHE A 117 9.01 -2.24 16.10
C PHE A 117 8.78 -3.43 17.03
N GLY A 118 9.14 -3.30 18.30
CA GLY A 118 8.68 -4.26 19.32
C GLY A 118 7.16 -4.16 19.55
N PHE A 119 6.54 -5.24 20.06
CA PHE A 119 5.07 -5.31 20.24
C PHE A 119 4.51 -4.17 21.11
N LYS A 120 5.30 -3.67 22.06
CA LYS A 120 4.93 -2.52 22.90
C LYS A 120 4.59 -1.27 22.10
N ALA A 121 5.20 -1.08 20.93
CA ALA A 121 4.92 0.06 20.07
C ALA A 121 3.50 0.05 19.50
N PHE A 122 2.87 -1.12 19.43
CA PHE A 122 1.54 -1.30 18.87
C PHE A 122 0.42 -1.25 19.92
N GLN A 123 0.72 -1.13 21.22
CA GLN A 123 -0.29 -1.22 22.29
C GLN A 123 -1.41 -0.17 22.19
N SER A 124 -1.18 0.95 21.51
CA SER A 124 -2.18 1.99 21.25
C SER A 124 -3.11 1.69 20.07
N LEU A 125 -2.77 0.70 19.23
CA LEU A 125 -3.55 0.32 18.06
C LEU A 125 -4.75 -0.54 18.44
N PRO A 126 -5.82 -0.59 17.63
CA PRO A 126 -6.85 -1.62 17.72
C PRO A 126 -6.25 -3.04 17.61
N PRO A 127 -6.81 -4.07 18.26
CA PRO A 127 -6.25 -5.42 18.29
C PRO A 127 -5.93 -6.01 16.91
N GLN A 128 -6.78 -5.76 15.91
CA GLN A 128 -6.58 -6.22 14.54
C GLN A 128 -5.35 -5.60 13.90
N LEU A 129 -5.11 -4.30 14.14
CA LEU A 129 -3.94 -3.60 13.63
C LEU A 129 -2.67 -4.03 14.39
N GLN A 130 -2.79 -4.31 15.70
CA GLN A 130 -1.67 -4.88 16.46
C GLN A 130 -1.19 -6.20 15.85
N ALA A 131 -2.15 -7.09 15.57
CA ALA A 131 -1.87 -8.40 14.99
C ALA A 131 -1.22 -8.28 13.60
N PHE A 132 -1.85 -7.48 12.73
CA PHE A 132 -1.34 -7.21 11.39
C PHE A 132 0.10 -6.64 11.44
N MET A 133 0.32 -5.56 12.19
CA MET A 133 1.61 -4.89 12.26
C MET A 133 2.70 -5.81 12.84
N LEU A 134 2.43 -6.56 13.91
CA LEU A 134 3.44 -7.45 14.48
C LEU A 134 3.80 -8.59 13.53
N VAL A 135 2.82 -9.17 12.83
CA VAL A 135 3.08 -10.27 11.90
C VAL A 135 3.88 -9.78 10.70
N CYS A 136 3.54 -8.63 10.11
CA CYS A 136 4.33 -8.07 9.02
C CYS A 136 5.75 -7.71 9.48
N GLU A 137 5.90 -7.09 10.65
CA GLU A 137 7.21 -6.74 11.22
C GLU A 137 8.08 -7.99 11.47
N TRP A 138 7.50 -9.06 12.03
CA TRP A 138 8.20 -10.33 12.26
C TRP A 138 8.64 -11.00 10.94
N ARG A 139 7.78 -10.96 9.91
CA ARG A 139 8.12 -11.47 8.57
C ARG A 139 9.21 -10.63 7.89
N ASN A 140 9.17 -9.31 8.03
CA ASN A 140 10.21 -8.41 7.56
C ASN A 140 11.56 -8.69 8.27
N TYR A 141 11.52 -8.91 9.59
CA TYR A 141 12.70 -9.30 10.37
C TYR A 141 13.25 -10.65 9.92
N TRP A 142 12.40 -11.65 9.70
CA TRP A 142 12.80 -12.93 9.10
C TRP A 142 13.46 -12.70 7.74
N GLY A 143 12.85 -11.95 6.83
CA GLY A 143 13.44 -11.67 5.52
C GLY A 143 14.85 -11.06 5.60
N TRP A 144 15.14 -10.30 6.65
CA TRP A 144 16.44 -9.66 6.87
C TRP A 144 17.47 -10.55 7.59
N GLU A 145 17.06 -11.25 8.65
CA GLU A 145 17.95 -11.93 9.61
C GLU A 145 17.90 -13.46 9.55
N GLY A 146 16.95 -14.01 8.78
CA GLY A 146 16.66 -15.44 8.72
C GLY A 146 15.63 -15.89 9.76
N LEU A 147 14.93 -17.00 9.45
CA LEU A 147 13.87 -17.53 10.30
C LEU A 147 14.40 -17.99 11.66
N ASP A 148 15.62 -18.51 11.70
CA ASP A 148 16.27 -18.98 12.94
C ASP A 148 16.54 -17.84 13.92
N SER A 149 16.83 -16.63 13.42
CA SER A 149 16.87 -15.40 14.20
C SER A 149 15.47 -14.94 14.59
N ALA A 150 14.51 -14.99 13.67
CA ALA A 150 13.13 -14.56 13.89
C ALA A 150 12.39 -15.36 14.97
N LEU A 151 12.82 -16.59 15.28
CA LEU A 151 12.30 -17.36 16.43
C LEU A 151 12.51 -16.67 17.79
N TYR A 152 13.38 -15.68 17.88
CA TYR A 152 13.60 -14.91 19.12
C TYR A 152 12.90 -13.57 19.13
N TYR A 153 12.56 -13.05 17.95
CA TYR A 153 11.98 -11.74 17.80
C TYR A 153 10.52 -11.77 18.25
N GLU A 154 10.23 -11.12 19.37
CA GLU A 154 8.86 -10.98 19.93
C GLU A 154 8.11 -12.32 20.08
N ILE A 155 8.83 -13.43 20.28
CA ILE A 155 8.24 -14.79 20.30
C ILE A 155 7.19 -15.01 21.39
N GLU A 156 7.20 -14.17 22.43
CA GLU A 156 6.16 -14.16 23.47
C GLU A 156 4.80 -13.67 22.93
N ASN A 157 4.81 -12.88 21.85
CA ASN A 157 3.64 -12.21 21.29
C ASN A 157 3.27 -12.75 19.89
N VAL A 158 4.26 -13.07 19.04
CA VAL A 158 4.04 -13.46 17.63
C VAL A 158 3.07 -14.64 17.45
N PRO A 159 3.18 -15.76 18.19
CA PRO A 159 2.27 -16.90 17.98
C PRO A 159 0.80 -16.54 18.13
N GLN A 160 0.46 -15.71 19.14
CA GLN A 160 -0.91 -15.26 19.33
C GLN A 160 -1.37 -14.34 18.19
N GLN A 161 -0.50 -13.44 17.71
CA GLN A 161 -0.86 -12.54 16.61
C GLN A 161 -1.01 -13.28 15.28
N LEU A 162 -0.20 -14.31 15.02
CA LEU A 162 -0.37 -15.20 13.87
C LEU A 162 -1.76 -15.86 13.86
N GLN A 163 -2.24 -16.33 15.01
CA GLN A 163 -3.60 -16.89 15.12
C GLN A 163 -4.69 -15.85 14.83
N VAL A 164 -4.51 -14.61 15.30
CA VAL A 164 -5.49 -13.53 15.04
C VAL A 164 -5.64 -13.24 13.54
N VAL A 165 -4.54 -13.30 12.78
CA VAL A 165 -4.57 -13.08 11.33
C VAL A 165 -4.92 -14.33 10.51
N GLY A 166 -5.18 -15.48 11.15
CA GLY A 166 -5.55 -16.73 10.48
C GLY A 166 -4.37 -17.59 10.01
N LEU A 167 -3.18 -17.39 10.59
CA LEU A 167 -1.97 -18.18 10.33
C LEU A 167 -1.72 -19.21 11.46
N ASP A 168 -2.76 -19.94 11.86
CA ASP A 168 -2.74 -20.84 13.02
C ASP A 168 -1.66 -21.92 12.92
N GLU A 169 -1.54 -22.57 11.76
CA GLU A 169 -0.54 -23.62 11.55
C GLU A 169 0.89 -23.08 11.65
N MET A 170 1.12 -21.86 11.14
CA MET A 170 2.42 -21.20 11.29
C MET A 170 2.73 -20.91 12.76
N ALA A 171 1.74 -20.45 13.52
CA ALA A 171 1.87 -20.20 14.96
C ALA A 171 2.30 -21.47 15.72
N GLU A 172 1.67 -22.60 15.41
CA GLU A 172 2.02 -23.89 16.01
C GLU A 172 3.45 -24.32 15.65
N VAL A 173 3.81 -24.22 14.36
CA VAL A 173 5.13 -24.64 13.87
C VAL A 173 6.25 -23.83 14.52
N ILE A 174 6.11 -22.51 14.64
CA ILE A 174 7.17 -21.68 15.25
C ILE A 174 7.34 -21.96 16.74
N VAL A 175 6.25 -22.26 17.46
CA VAL A 175 6.31 -22.63 18.89
C VAL A 175 7.01 -23.98 19.06
N VAL A 176 6.68 -24.96 18.22
CA VAL A 176 7.34 -26.27 18.24
C VAL A 176 8.82 -26.15 17.86
N ALA A 177 9.16 -25.34 16.86
CA ALA A 177 10.54 -25.05 16.47
C ALA A 177 11.33 -24.40 17.62
N ARG A 178 10.73 -23.42 18.31
CA ARG A 178 11.33 -22.74 19.46
C ARG A 178 11.59 -23.70 20.62
N ASN A 179 10.59 -24.51 20.97
CA ASN A 179 10.73 -25.53 22.01
C ASN A 179 11.84 -26.53 21.68
N ARG A 180 11.90 -26.98 20.42
CA ARG A 180 12.97 -27.87 19.95
C ARG A 180 14.35 -27.21 20.06
N TYR A 181 14.46 -25.92 19.72
CA TYR A 181 15.71 -25.19 19.89
C TYR A 181 16.13 -25.19 21.37
N ASP A 182 15.23 -24.83 22.27
CA ASP A 182 15.53 -24.72 23.71
C ASP A 182 15.90 -26.07 24.33
N GLU A 183 15.21 -27.15 23.96
CA GLU A 183 15.60 -28.53 24.34
C GLU A 183 17.05 -28.84 23.98
N LEU A 184 17.46 -28.51 22.76
CA LEU A 184 18.81 -28.78 22.27
C LEU A 184 19.86 -27.88 22.94
N ARG A 185 19.49 -26.63 23.26
CA ARG A 185 20.34 -25.70 23.99
C ARG A 185 20.57 -26.17 25.44
N VAL A 186 19.55 -26.70 26.11
CA VAL A 186 19.67 -27.33 27.43
C VAL A 186 20.58 -28.56 27.40
N GLN A 187 20.62 -29.28 26.28
CA GLN A 187 21.57 -30.39 26.05
C GLN A 187 23.00 -29.92 25.74
N GLY A 188 23.28 -28.62 25.79
CA GLY A 188 24.61 -28.04 25.58
C GLY A 188 25.01 -27.89 24.12
N LYS A 189 24.08 -28.03 23.16
CA LYS A 189 24.37 -27.73 21.75
C LYS A 189 24.46 -26.22 21.54
N ASP A 190 25.45 -25.80 20.76
CA ASP A 190 25.54 -24.43 20.26
C ASP A 190 24.58 -24.18 19.08
N HIS A 191 24.40 -22.91 18.71
CA HIS A 191 23.53 -22.51 17.61
C HIS A 191 23.84 -23.27 16.31
N ASN A 192 25.12 -23.38 15.93
CA ASN A 192 25.55 -24.03 14.68
C ASN A 192 25.18 -25.52 14.61
N ASN A 193 25.17 -26.22 15.74
CA ASN A 193 24.74 -27.60 15.82
C ASN A 193 23.22 -27.75 15.87
N ILE A 194 22.52 -26.77 16.46
CA ILE A 194 21.05 -26.76 16.53
C ILE A 194 20.44 -26.55 15.14
N ILE A 195 20.91 -25.56 14.38
CA ILE A 195 20.41 -25.31 13.02
C ILE A 195 20.67 -26.48 12.05
N LYS A 196 21.57 -27.41 12.43
CA LYS A 196 21.85 -28.65 11.68
C LYS A 196 20.99 -29.84 12.09
N ASP A 197 20.23 -29.75 13.19
CA ASP A 197 19.34 -30.82 13.67
C ASP A 197 18.21 -31.10 12.66
N ASP A 198 18.03 -32.37 12.30
CA ASP A 198 17.08 -32.76 11.26
C ASP A 198 15.63 -32.44 11.62
N LYS A 199 15.25 -32.52 12.90
CA LYS A 199 13.89 -32.17 13.33
C LYS A 199 13.69 -30.67 13.27
N PHE A 200 14.64 -29.90 13.80
CA PHE A 200 14.60 -28.44 13.73
C PHE A 200 14.46 -27.95 12.29
N LYS A 201 15.33 -28.44 11.37
CA LYS A 201 15.26 -28.11 9.94
C LYS A 201 13.91 -28.42 9.30
N LYS A 202 13.25 -29.52 9.68
CA LYS A 202 11.92 -29.86 9.16
C LYS A 202 10.87 -28.82 9.57
N PHE A 203 10.92 -28.32 10.80
CA PHE A 203 10.02 -27.26 11.24
C PHE A 203 10.28 -25.94 10.50
N MET A 204 11.56 -25.56 10.34
CA MET A 204 11.93 -24.35 9.61
C MET A 204 11.44 -24.39 8.16
N LYS A 205 11.67 -25.51 7.47
CA LYS A 205 11.19 -25.72 6.11
C LYS A 205 9.66 -25.71 6.01
N HIS A 206 8.96 -26.26 7.02
CA HIS A 206 7.51 -26.22 7.03
C HIS A 206 7.00 -24.78 7.17
N CYS A 207 7.61 -23.99 8.06
CA CYS A 207 7.28 -22.57 8.21
C CYS A 207 7.52 -21.79 6.91
N GLU A 208 8.65 -22.02 6.22
CA GLU A 208 8.94 -21.44 4.89
C GLU A 208 7.87 -21.80 3.84
N GLN A 209 7.31 -23.02 3.90
CA GLN A 209 6.23 -23.43 2.99
C GLN A 209 4.93 -22.69 3.29
N LEU A 210 4.58 -22.54 4.57
CA LEU A 210 3.39 -21.81 5.00
C LEU A 210 3.47 -20.31 4.65
N ASP A 211 4.67 -19.73 4.64
CA ASP A 211 4.87 -18.31 4.29
C ASP A 211 4.47 -17.99 2.84
N SER A 212 4.47 -18.98 1.94
CA SER A 212 4.07 -18.79 0.54
C SER A 212 2.62 -18.35 0.35
N GLU A 213 1.76 -18.59 1.34
CA GLU A 213 0.34 -18.18 1.33
C GLU A 213 0.05 -17.00 2.27
N ALA A 214 1.04 -16.58 3.07
CA ALA A 214 0.84 -15.59 4.14
C ALA A 214 0.37 -14.24 3.62
N ASP A 215 0.88 -13.77 2.48
CA ASP A 215 0.46 -12.51 1.87
C ASP A 215 -1.03 -12.52 1.52
N ALA A 216 -1.52 -13.61 0.92
CA ALA A 216 -2.91 -13.73 0.53
C ALA A 216 -3.83 -13.76 1.76
N ILE A 217 -3.42 -14.45 2.82
CA ILE A 217 -4.13 -14.53 4.09
C ILE A 217 -4.18 -13.15 4.77
N LEU A 218 -3.05 -12.45 4.84
CA LEU A 218 -2.98 -11.11 5.43
C LEU A 218 -3.84 -10.10 4.67
N LEU A 219 -3.83 -10.14 3.33
CA LEU A 219 -4.70 -9.28 2.53
C LEU A 219 -6.19 -9.61 2.72
N GLN A 220 -6.53 -10.88 2.88
CA GLN A 220 -7.91 -11.25 3.19
C GLN A 220 -8.30 -10.75 4.58
N PHE A 221 -7.42 -10.87 5.57
CA PHE A 221 -7.61 -10.31 6.90
C PHE A 221 -7.84 -8.79 6.87
N VAL A 222 -7.09 -8.04 6.05
CA VAL A 222 -7.34 -6.60 5.84
C VAL A 222 -8.74 -6.35 5.28
N LYS A 223 -9.14 -7.09 4.24
CA LYS A 223 -10.46 -6.92 3.61
C LYS A 223 -11.61 -7.20 4.58
N ASP A 224 -11.48 -8.25 5.39
CA ASP A 224 -12.50 -8.65 6.35
C ASP A 224 -12.62 -7.64 7.51
N ASN A 225 -11.59 -6.83 7.75
CA ASN A 225 -11.52 -5.86 8.84
C ASN A 225 -11.36 -4.41 8.34
N ILE A 226 -11.71 -4.14 7.09
CA ILE A 226 -11.34 -2.90 6.37
C ILE A 226 -11.79 -1.61 7.08
N GLU A 227 -12.87 -1.69 7.85
CA GLU A 227 -13.43 -0.57 8.62
C GLU A 227 -12.50 -0.07 9.74
N ILE A 228 -11.56 -0.90 10.20
CA ILE A 228 -10.59 -0.62 11.28
C ILE A 228 -9.27 -0.09 10.71
N PHE A 229 -8.98 -0.38 9.44
CA PHE A 229 -7.75 0.04 8.75
C PHE A 229 -7.80 1.52 8.33
N PRO A 230 -6.64 2.12 7.99
CA PRO A 230 -6.57 3.53 7.63
C PRO A 230 -7.57 3.97 6.58
N ARG A 231 -8.38 4.97 6.92
CA ARG A 231 -9.44 5.46 6.03
C ARG A 231 -9.10 6.78 5.36
N ARG A 232 -8.36 7.62 6.07
CA ARG A 232 -8.10 9.00 5.66
C ARG A 232 -6.93 9.04 4.71
N HIS A 233 -7.11 9.73 3.60
CA HIS A 233 -6.01 10.10 2.71
C HIS A 233 -5.18 11.15 3.41
N ASN A 234 -4.08 10.73 4.04
CA ASN A 234 -3.08 11.66 4.53
C ASN A 234 -2.42 12.25 3.28
N GLY A 235 -2.38 13.57 3.13
CA GLY A 235 -1.94 14.29 1.91
C GLY A 235 -0.46 14.15 1.54
N HIS A 236 0.12 12.98 1.77
CA HIS A 236 1.42 12.56 1.32
C HIS A 236 1.23 11.63 0.12
N ASP A 237 1.95 11.92 -0.96
CA ASP A 237 1.88 11.16 -2.20
C ASP A 237 2.20 9.67 -1.91
N LEU A 238 1.20 8.80 -2.14
CA LEU A 238 1.38 7.36 -2.33
C LEU A 238 2.01 7.09 -3.70
#